data_AF-A0A6J2VKX6-F1
#
_entry.id   AF-A0A6J2VKX6-F1
#
_cell.length_a   1.000
_cell.length_b   1.000
_cell.length_c   1.000
_cell.angle_alpha   90.00
_cell.angle_beta   90.00
_cell.angle_gamma   90.00
#
_symmetry.space_group_name_H-M   'P 1'
#
loop_
_entity.id
_entity.type
_entity.pdbx_description
1 polymer ?
#
loop_
_entity_poly.entity_id
_entity_poly.type
_entity_poly.pdbx_seq_one_letter_code
_entity_poly.pdbx_strand_id
1 'polypeptide(L)'
;MVRHSKLQKQVLSLYRQFLRAGQDKPGFLPRIRDEFRTNARISKTDVMHIEYLYRRAQRQLEQLKDVNTKQLGTFSKTSEES
;
A
#
# COMPACT_ATOMS: atom_id res chain seq x y z
N MET A 1 13.99 -20.29 6.65
CA MET A 1 13.61 -18.91 6.24
C MET A 1 12.66 -19.01 5.07
N VAL A 2 11.45 -18.43 5.12
CA VAL A 2 10.49 -18.52 3.99
C VAL A 2 11.05 -17.70 2.83
N ARG A 3 11.28 -18.33 1.67
CA ARG A 3 11.81 -17.65 0.48
C ARG A 3 10.69 -16.83 -0.16
N HIS A 4 10.75 -15.51 -0.01
CA HIS A 4 9.78 -14.61 -0.64
C HIS A 4 9.97 -14.51 -2.15
N SER A 5 8.85 -14.48 -2.88
CA SER A 5 8.84 -14.18 -4.32
C SER A 5 9.32 -12.74 -4.59
N LYS A 6 9.70 -12.45 -5.85
CA LYS A 6 10.10 -11.09 -6.25
C LYS A 6 8.99 -10.07 -5.94
N LEU A 7 7.74 -10.41 -6.25
CA LEU A 7 6.57 -9.58 -5.98
C LEU A 7 6.37 -9.35 -4.47
N GLN A 8 6.50 -10.39 -3.64
CA GLN A 8 6.41 -10.23 -2.19
C GLN A 8 7.49 -9.27 -1.64
N LYS A 9 8.73 -9.37 -2.15
CA LYS A 9 9.80 -8.43 -1.78
C LYS A 9 9.49 -7.00 -2.22
N GLN A 10 8.90 -6.83 -3.41
CA GLN A 10 8.46 -5.51 -3.90
C GLN A 10 7.38 -4.91 -3.00
N VAL A 11 6.35 -5.69 -2.61
CA VAL A 11 5.30 -5.25 -1.67
C VAL A 11 5.88 -4.87 -0.31
N LEU A 12 6.81 -5.66 0.25
CA LEU A 12 7.48 -5.34 1.51
C LEU A 12 8.37 -4.09 1.42
N SER A 13 8.99 -3.85 0.27
CA SER A 13 9.72 -2.61 0.01
C SER A 13 8.77 -1.41 -0.04
N LEU A 14 7.63 -1.57 -0.74
CA LEU A 14 6.62 -0.52 -0.87
C LEU A 14 6.05 -0.12 0.50
N TYR A 15 5.73 -1.08 1.36
CA TYR A 15 5.28 -0.82 2.72
C TYR A 15 6.26 0.05 3.52
N ARG A 16 7.57 -0.29 3.47
CA ARG A 16 8.62 0.50 4.15
C ARG A 16 8.72 1.91 3.58
N GLN A 17 8.54 2.08 2.28
CA GLN A 17 8.56 3.42 1.67
C GLN A 17 7.36 4.27 2.11
N PHE A 18 6.17 3.68 2.22
CA PHE A 18 5.00 4.36 2.78
C PHE A 18 5.22 4.80 4.23
N LEU A 19 5.76 3.92 5.08
CA LEU A 19 6.06 4.26 6.47
C LEU A 19 7.05 5.43 6.57
N ARG A 20 8.05 5.49 5.70
CA ARG A 20 9.01 6.61 5.66
C ARG A 20 8.34 7.91 5.19
N ALA A 21 7.58 7.87 4.11
CA ALA A 21 6.90 9.04 3.56
C ALA A 21 5.77 9.59 4.46
N GLY A 22 5.21 8.73 5.32
CA GLY A 22 4.21 9.08 6.32
C GLY A 22 4.75 9.34 7.72
N GLN A 23 6.07 9.23 7.94
CA GLN A 23 6.66 9.38 9.28
C GLN A 23 6.45 10.78 9.86
N ASP A 24 6.55 11.80 9.00
CA ASP A 24 6.42 13.21 9.40
C ASP A 24 4.96 13.69 9.38
N LYS A 25 3.99 12.81 9.07
CA LYS A 25 2.56 13.14 8.94
C LYS A 25 1.75 12.46 10.07
N PRO A 26 1.17 13.22 11.01
CA PRO A 26 0.42 12.63 12.13
C PRO A 26 -0.79 11.84 11.64
N GLY A 27 -1.01 10.64 12.21
CA GLY A 27 -2.13 9.77 11.85
C GLY A 27 -1.96 8.94 10.56
N PHE A 28 -0.90 9.15 9.78
CA PHE A 28 -0.67 8.38 8.55
C PHE A 28 -0.14 6.97 8.83
N LEU A 29 0.77 6.80 9.79
CA LEU A 29 1.35 5.47 10.09
C LEU A 29 0.31 4.42 10.50
N PRO A 30 -0.64 4.70 11.42
CA PRO A 30 -1.72 3.76 11.73
C PRO A 30 -2.54 3.40 10.50
N ARG A 31 -2.94 4.40 9.69
CA ARG A 31 -3.73 4.17 8.48
C ARG A 31 -3.01 3.29 7.47
N ILE A 32 -1.73 3.57 7.19
CA ILE A 32 -0.88 2.75 6.30
C ILE A 32 -0.82 1.31 6.82
N ARG A 33 -0.59 1.11 8.13
CA ARG A 33 -0.51 -0.23 8.73
C ARG A 33 -1.81 -1.01 8.56
N ASP A 34 -2.93 -0.39 8.86
CA ASP A 34 -4.25 -1.04 8.80
C ASP A 34 -4.61 -1.41 7.37
N GLU A 35 -4.25 -0.58 6.41
CA GLU A 35 -4.51 -0.84 5.00
C GLU A 35 -3.68 -1.99 4.44
N PHE A 36 -2.38 -2.01 4.73
CA PHE A 36 -1.53 -3.14 4.36
C PHE A 36 -1.96 -4.44 5.06
N ARG A 37 -2.42 -4.37 6.32
CA ARG A 37 -2.97 -5.54 7.05
C ARG A 37 -4.27 -6.04 6.43
N THR A 38 -5.14 -5.14 5.99
CA THR A 38 -6.39 -5.51 5.32
C THR A 38 -6.09 -6.24 4.00
N ASN A 39 -5.19 -5.69 3.19
CA ASN A 39 -4.78 -6.30 1.92
C ASN A 39 -3.92 -7.57 2.09
N ALA A 40 -3.27 -7.77 3.25
CA ALA A 40 -2.54 -9.01 3.53
C ALA A 40 -3.44 -10.26 3.61
N ARG A 41 -4.77 -10.08 3.67
CA ARG A 41 -5.76 -11.16 3.60
C ARG A 41 -5.99 -11.69 2.18
N ILE A 42 -5.52 -10.99 1.15
CA ILE A 42 -5.61 -11.44 -0.24
C ILE A 42 -4.80 -12.73 -0.42
N SER A 43 -5.35 -13.69 -1.17
CA SER A 43 -4.64 -14.93 -1.46
C SER A 43 -3.32 -14.65 -2.17
N LYS A 44 -2.23 -15.31 -1.72
CA LYS A 44 -0.90 -15.18 -2.34
C LYS A 44 -0.86 -15.67 -3.79
N THR A 45 -1.87 -16.45 -4.21
CA THR A 45 -2.01 -16.96 -5.58
C THR A 45 -2.71 -15.96 -6.52
N ASP A 46 -3.37 -14.93 -5.98
CA ASP A 46 -4.03 -13.89 -6.78
C ASP A 46 -3.02 -12.83 -7.25
N VAL A 47 -2.08 -13.28 -8.07
CA VAL A 47 -0.93 -12.47 -8.50
C VAL A 47 -1.38 -11.23 -9.27
N MET A 48 -2.40 -11.36 -10.13
CA MET A 48 -2.90 -10.24 -10.94
C MET A 48 -3.51 -9.14 -10.08
N HIS A 49 -4.32 -9.50 -9.08
CA HIS A 49 -4.90 -8.52 -8.16
C HIS A 49 -3.83 -7.84 -7.29
N ILE A 50 -2.86 -8.61 -6.77
CA ILE A 50 -1.74 -8.06 -5.99
C ILE A 50 -0.93 -7.08 -6.84
N GLU A 51 -0.64 -7.42 -8.10
CA GLU A 51 0.09 -6.52 -9.00
C GLU A 51 -0.70 -5.24 -9.32
N TYR A 52 -2.01 -5.35 -9.55
CA TYR A 52 -2.86 -4.19 -9.76
C TYR A 52 -2.80 -3.23 -8.56
N LEU A 53 -2.99 -3.76 -7.34
CA LEU A 53 -2.90 -2.97 -6.11
C LEU A 53 -1.50 -2.39 -5.92
N TYR A 54 -0.45 -3.16 -6.21
CA TYR A 54 0.93 -2.69 -6.14
C TYR A 54 1.17 -1.48 -7.05
N ARG A 55 0.75 -1.55 -8.33
CA ARG A 55 0.88 -0.43 -9.28
C ARG A 55 0.05 0.79 -8.85
N ARG A 56 -1.14 0.58 -8.28
CA ARG A 56 -1.97 1.65 -7.72
C ARG A 56 -1.29 2.32 -6.52
N ALA A 57 -0.79 1.52 -5.59
CA ALA A 57 -0.13 1.99 -4.38
C ALA A 57 1.20 2.70 -4.68
N GLN A 58 1.94 2.31 -5.73
CA GLN A 58 3.11 3.08 -6.18
C GLN A 58 2.74 4.51 -6.58
N ARG A 59 1.63 4.72 -7.31
CA ARG A 59 1.17 6.06 -7.67
C ARG A 59 0.78 6.89 -6.45
N GLN A 60 0.11 6.28 -5.47
CA GLN A 60 -0.25 6.93 -4.22
C GLN A 60 0.98 7.24 -3.34
N LEU A 61 2.03 6.42 -3.40
CA LEU A 61 3.29 6.72 -2.72
C LEU A 61 3.97 7.94 -3.31
N GLU A 62 4.01 8.08 -4.64
CA GLU A 62 4.57 9.27 -5.27
C GLU A 62 3.78 10.53 -4.90
N GLN A 63 2.45 10.44 -4.83
CA GLN A 63 1.62 11.52 -4.27
C GLN A 63 1.95 11.80 -2.80
N LEU A 64 2.11 10.78 -1.96
CA LEU A 64 2.40 10.96 -0.54
C LEU A 64 3.76 11.61 -0.27
N LYS A 65 4.75 11.36 -1.14
CA LYS A 65 6.08 11.99 -1.09
C LYS A 65 6.01 13.48 -1.44
N ASP A 66 5.02 13.90 -2.21
CA ASP A 66 4.77 15.32 -2.46
C ASP A 66 4.37 16.02 -1.14
N VAL A 67 5.07 17.12 -0.84
CA VAL A 67 5.04 17.82 0.45
C VAL A 67 3.66 18.44 0.73
N ASN A 68 2.85 18.68 -0.32
CA ASN A 68 1.51 19.24 -0.20
C ASN A 68 0.39 18.21 0.04
N THR A 69 0.73 16.93 0.20
CA THR A 69 -0.30 15.89 0.34
C THR A 69 -0.89 15.85 1.75
N LYS A 70 -2.10 16.43 1.88
CA LYS A 70 -2.87 16.52 3.13
C LYS A 70 -3.73 15.30 3.45
N GLN A 71 -3.95 14.38 2.49
CA GLN A 71 -4.77 13.18 2.68
C GLN A 71 -4.18 11.96 1.96
N LEU A 72 -4.30 10.79 2.59
CA LEU A 72 -3.96 9.50 2.00
C LEU A 72 -5.24 8.82 1.48
N GLY A 73 -5.33 8.64 0.16
CA GLY A 73 -6.42 7.88 -0.46
C GLY A 73 -6.36 6.38 -0.12
N THR A 74 -7.47 5.66 -0.32
CA THR A 74 -7.53 4.21 -0.09
C THR A 74 -7.04 3.40 -1.30
N PHE A 75 -6.42 2.25 -1.04
CA PHE A 75 -5.93 1.25 -1.99
C PHE A 75 -7.09 0.42 -2.57
N SER A 76 -8.15 0.15 -1.81
CA SER A 76 -9.32 -0.60 -2.26
C SER A 76 -10.32 0.30 -2.98
N LYS A 77 -10.96 -0.19 -4.05
CA LYS A 77 -12.20 0.41 -4.57
C LYS A 77 -13.23 0.35 -3.44
N THR A 78 -13.84 1.48 -3.10
CA THR A 78 -15.14 1.49 -2.44
C THR A 78 -16.11 0.77 -3.37
N SER A 79 -16.71 -0.30 -2.88
CA SER A 79 -17.88 -0.90 -3.52
C SER A 79 -19.07 0.04 -3.33
N GLU A 80 -19.05 1.18 -4.02
CA GLU A 80 -20.23 2.01 -4.22
C GLU A 80 -20.32 2.30 -5.70
N GLU A 81 -21.08 1.44 -6.37
CA GLU A 81 -21.82 1.66 -7.61
C GLU A 81 -22.64 0.37 -7.80
N SER A 82 -23.79 0.35 -7.13
CA SER A 82 -24.96 -0.48 -7.48
C SER A 82 -26.00 0.43 -8.11
#